data_AF-A0A7C2QKF6-F1
#
_entry.id   AF-A0A7C2QKF6-F1
#
_cell.length_a   1.000
_cell.length_b   1.000
_cell.length_c   1.000
_cell.angle_alpha   90.00
_cell.angle_beta   90.00
_cell.angle_gamma   90.00
#
_symmetry.space_group_name_H-M   'P 1'
#
loop_
_entity.id
_entity.type
_entity.pdbx_description
1 polymer ?
#
loop_
_entity_poly.entity_id
_entity_poly.type
_entity_poly.pdbx_seq_one_letter_code
_entity_poly.pdbx_strand_id
1 'polypeptide(L)'
;MLLLFSIPFAMEYHREIIEELIGKCAKREDVAKIKLGVARKYRLSRIPSNSEILGHAEENERDFLLPILKKKPVRSLSGITVVAVMAKPAPCPGECIYCPRGENAPQSYTGFEPAALRARANDYSPYLQVKGRLNQLKCTGHSIDKVELIIMGGTFPSLEESYQNGFVTSCLDGMSNFPYEQEKLSENVGEAQERN
;
A
#
# COMPACT_ATOMS: atom_id res chain seq x y z
N MET A 1 -28.48 -23.63 -15.35
CA MET A 1 -27.58 -24.58 -14.64
C MET A 1 -26.18 -24.02 -14.70
N LEU A 2 -25.53 -23.89 -13.53
CA LEU A 2 -24.14 -23.48 -13.30
C LEU A 2 -23.77 -22.01 -13.55
N LEU A 3 -23.84 -21.21 -12.47
CA LEU A 3 -22.72 -20.38 -11.96
C LEU A 3 -23.11 -19.87 -10.56
N LEU A 4 -23.16 -20.82 -9.61
CA LEU A 4 -23.23 -20.58 -8.17
C LEU A 4 -22.23 -21.53 -7.54
N PHE A 5 -20.94 -21.18 -7.55
CA PHE A 5 -19.94 -21.88 -6.75
C PHE A 5 -18.88 -20.92 -6.22
N SER A 6 -18.77 -20.95 -4.89
CA SER A 6 -17.57 -20.67 -4.10
C SER A 6 -17.34 -19.24 -3.60
N ILE A 7 -18.20 -18.74 -2.71
CA ILE A 7 -17.87 -17.61 -1.81
C ILE A 7 -17.97 -17.92 -0.28
N PRO A 8 -18.15 -19.16 0.27
CA PRO A 8 -17.96 -19.36 1.72
C PRO A 8 -16.58 -19.90 2.16
N PHE A 9 -15.76 -20.45 1.25
CA PHE A 9 -14.57 -21.25 1.66
C PHE A 9 -13.30 -20.43 1.95
N ALA A 10 -13.26 -19.16 1.53
CA ALA A 10 -12.06 -18.32 1.62
C ALA A 10 -11.72 -17.86 3.06
N MET A 11 -12.71 -17.86 3.97
CA MET A 11 -12.53 -17.43 5.35
C MET A 11 -11.93 -18.53 6.25
N GLU A 12 -12.22 -19.81 5.97
CA GLU A 12 -11.84 -20.92 6.86
C GLU A 12 -10.33 -21.17 6.90
N TYR A 13 -9.65 -21.18 5.75
CA TYR A 13 -8.25 -21.58 5.72
C TYR A 13 -7.29 -20.52 6.27
N HIS A 14 -7.60 -19.22 6.12
CA HIS A 14 -6.77 -18.16 6.70
C HIS A 14 -6.83 -18.23 8.23
N ARG A 15 -8.03 -18.44 8.78
CA ARG A 15 -8.22 -18.60 10.22
C ARG A 15 -7.52 -19.84 10.75
N GLU A 16 -7.66 -20.98 10.06
CA GLU A 16 -6.97 -22.21 10.46
C GLU A 16 -5.43 -22.04 10.47
N ILE A 17 -4.86 -21.30 9.50
CA ILE A 17 -3.42 -20.98 9.52
C ILE A 17 -3.07 -20.15 10.76
N ILE A 18 -3.87 -19.15 11.12
CA ILE A 18 -3.63 -18.30 12.29
C ILE A 18 -3.68 -19.13 13.58
N GLU A 19 -4.73 -19.95 13.74
CA GLU A 19 -4.91 -20.81 14.90
C GLU A 19 -3.79 -21.84 15.03
N GLU A 20 -3.34 -22.45 13.92
CA GLU A 20 -2.19 -23.37 13.95
C GLU A 20 -0.89 -22.66 14.33
N LEU A 21 -0.66 -21.43 13.83
CA LEU A 21 0.53 -20.66 14.15
C LEU A 21 0.59 -20.31 15.63
N ILE A 22 -0.53 -19.87 16.20
CA ILE A 22 -0.64 -19.49 17.62
C ILE A 22 -0.61 -20.73 18.51
N GLY A 23 -1.44 -21.73 18.22
CA GLY A 23 -1.58 -22.93 19.04
C GLY A 23 -0.30 -23.77 19.13
N LYS A 24 0.54 -23.75 18.08
CA LYS A 24 1.84 -24.45 18.08
C LYS A 24 3.01 -23.58 18.55
N CYS A 25 2.75 -22.33 18.98
CA CYS A 25 3.79 -21.34 19.29
C CYS A 25 4.89 -21.30 18.20
N ALA A 26 4.45 -21.21 16.94
CA ALA A 26 5.29 -21.39 15.77
C ALA A 26 6.45 -20.37 15.69
N LYS A 27 7.62 -20.83 15.25
CA LYS A 27 8.75 -19.95 14.91
C LYS A 27 8.73 -19.62 13.42
N ARG A 28 9.58 -18.66 12.98
CA ARG A 28 9.70 -18.27 11.56
C ARG A 28 9.92 -19.46 10.61
N GLU A 29 10.63 -20.48 11.06
CA GLU A 29 10.95 -21.68 10.27
C GLU A 29 9.72 -22.58 10.06
N ASP A 30 8.75 -22.54 10.98
CA ASP A 30 7.56 -23.39 10.96
C ASP A 30 6.46 -22.82 10.06
N VAL A 31 6.48 -21.50 9.81
CA VAL A 31 5.48 -20.78 9.00
C VAL A 31 5.30 -21.42 7.63
N ALA A 32 6.39 -21.76 6.95
CA ALA A 32 6.31 -22.36 5.61
C ALA A 32 5.66 -23.76 5.64
N LYS A 33 5.97 -24.57 6.67
CA LYS A 33 5.43 -25.91 6.84
C LYS A 33 3.93 -25.88 7.13
N ILE A 34 3.50 -25.00 8.04
CA ILE A 34 2.09 -24.83 8.42
C ILE A 34 1.27 -24.36 7.20
N LYS A 35 1.73 -23.34 6.50
CA LYS A 35 1.08 -22.83 5.28
C LYS A 35 0.93 -23.91 4.21
N LEU A 36 1.96 -24.74 4.03
CA LEU A 36 1.93 -25.84 3.06
C LEU A 36 0.97 -26.96 3.49
N GLY A 37 0.91 -27.26 4.79
CA GLY A 37 -0.03 -28.24 5.36
C GLY A 37 -1.47 -27.85 5.10
N VAL A 38 -1.84 -26.61 5.45
CA VAL A 38 -3.19 -26.09 5.22
C VAL A 38 -3.48 -25.98 3.71
N ALA A 39 -2.54 -25.49 2.89
CA ALA A 39 -2.73 -25.41 1.45
C ALA A 39 -3.01 -26.77 0.81
N ARG A 40 -2.38 -27.86 1.28
CA ARG A 40 -2.68 -29.23 0.84
C ARG A 40 -4.06 -29.70 1.32
N LYS A 41 -4.40 -29.46 2.58
CA LYS A 41 -5.70 -29.83 3.17
C LYS A 41 -6.86 -29.22 2.39
N TYR A 42 -6.76 -27.94 2.07
CA TYR A 42 -7.79 -27.18 1.34
C TYR A 42 -7.63 -27.22 -0.18
N ARG A 43 -6.63 -27.95 -0.71
CA ARG A 43 -6.29 -28.05 -2.14
C ARG A 43 -6.19 -26.69 -2.83
N LEU A 44 -5.52 -25.74 -2.18
CA LEU A 44 -5.35 -24.38 -2.68
C LEU A 44 -4.45 -24.39 -3.92
N SER A 45 -4.83 -23.61 -4.94
CA SER A 45 -4.04 -23.42 -6.16
C SER A 45 -2.74 -22.64 -5.92
N ARG A 46 -2.68 -21.88 -4.82
CA ARG A 46 -1.52 -21.12 -4.39
C ARG A 46 -1.39 -21.11 -2.88
N ILE A 47 -0.16 -20.94 -2.40
CA ILE A 47 0.09 -20.74 -0.97
C ILE A 47 -0.28 -19.28 -0.62
N PRO A 48 -1.09 -19.03 0.42
CA PRO A 48 -1.43 -17.67 0.84
C PRO A 48 -0.18 -16.88 1.22
N SER A 49 -0.17 -15.58 0.94
CA SER A 49 0.92 -14.68 1.31
C SER A 49 0.86 -14.32 2.79
N ASN A 50 2.00 -13.89 3.36
CA ASN A 50 2.03 -13.48 4.77
C ASN A 50 1.13 -12.25 5.02
N SER A 51 0.99 -11.36 4.03
CA SER A 51 0.12 -10.19 4.11
C SER A 51 -1.35 -10.55 4.09
N GLU A 52 -1.74 -11.59 3.34
CA GLU A 52 -3.10 -12.13 3.35
C GLU A 52 -3.44 -12.69 4.73
N ILE A 53 -2.53 -13.51 5.31
CA ILE A 53 -2.71 -14.05 6.66
C ILE A 53 -2.82 -12.92 7.70
N LEU A 54 -1.93 -11.93 7.66
CA LEU A 54 -1.99 -10.76 8.55
C LEU A 54 -3.25 -9.91 8.36
N GLY A 55 -3.81 -9.88 7.15
CA GLY A 55 -5.06 -9.18 6.84
C GLY A 55 -6.27 -9.78 7.56
N HIS A 56 -6.23 -11.08 7.87
CA HIS A 56 -7.28 -11.81 8.57
C HIS A 56 -7.04 -12.01 10.07
N ALA A 57 -5.91 -11.53 10.61
CA ALA A 57 -5.58 -11.61 12.03
C ALA A 57 -6.27 -10.52 12.85
N GLU A 58 -6.81 -10.92 14.00
CA GLU A 58 -7.35 -10.03 15.03
C GLU A 58 -6.23 -9.22 15.72
N GLU A 59 -6.57 -8.13 16.41
CA GLU A 59 -5.58 -7.24 17.03
C GLU A 59 -4.72 -7.94 18.09
N ASN A 60 -5.34 -8.75 18.95
CA ASN A 60 -4.66 -9.59 19.95
C ASN A 60 -3.75 -10.66 19.34
N GLU A 61 -4.02 -11.12 18.11
CA GLU A 61 -3.24 -12.13 17.41
C GLU A 61 -2.02 -11.52 16.71
N ARG A 62 -2.10 -10.24 16.33
CA ARG A 62 -1.03 -9.55 15.59
C ARG A 62 0.28 -9.48 16.37
N ASP A 63 0.23 -9.33 17.68
CA ASP A 63 1.45 -9.26 18.51
C ASP A 63 2.31 -10.52 18.39
N PHE A 64 1.67 -11.69 18.31
CA PHE A 64 2.36 -12.97 18.11
C PHE A 64 2.76 -13.18 16.64
N LEU A 65 1.89 -12.79 15.69
CA LEU A 65 2.08 -13.07 14.27
C LEU A 65 3.08 -12.12 13.58
N LEU A 66 3.16 -10.85 13.98
CA LEU A 66 4.03 -9.86 13.36
C LEU A 66 5.51 -10.27 13.37
N PRO A 67 6.10 -10.74 14.50
CA PRO A 67 7.49 -11.20 14.54
C PRO A 67 7.80 -12.30 13.51
N ILE A 68 6.87 -13.22 13.27
CA ILE A 68 7.07 -14.40 12.43
C ILE A 68 6.65 -14.19 10.97
N LEU A 69 5.63 -13.38 10.69
CA LEU A 69 5.09 -13.16 9.35
C LEU A 69 5.68 -11.94 8.63
N LYS A 70 6.22 -10.96 9.37
CA LYS A 70 6.84 -9.76 8.78
C LYS A 70 8.16 -10.10 8.08
N LYS A 71 8.16 -10.05 6.74
CA LYS A 71 9.29 -10.46 5.89
C LYS A 71 10.59 -9.69 6.14
N LYS A 72 10.51 -8.39 6.45
CA LYS A 72 11.67 -7.57 6.81
C LYS A 72 11.30 -6.60 7.94
N PRO A 73 12.05 -6.55 9.05
CA PRO A 73 12.01 -5.39 9.92
C PRO A 73 12.53 -4.18 9.13
N VAL A 74 11.81 -3.07 9.17
CA VAL A 74 12.29 -1.82 8.58
C VAL A 74 13.50 -1.39 9.41
N ARG A 75 14.63 -1.08 8.77
CA ARG A 75 15.81 -0.51 9.46
C ARG A 75 15.62 0.98 9.80
N SER A 76 14.40 1.43 10.07
CA SER A 76 14.18 2.79 10.56
C SER A 76 14.39 2.79 12.07
N LEU A 77 15.58 3.20 12.54
CA LEU A 77 15.89 3.38 13.96
C LEU A 77 14.85 4.29 14.68
N SER A 78 14.18 5.16 13.94
CA SER A 78 13.17 6.11 14.43
C SER A 78 11.70 5.64 14.29
N GLY A 79 11.46 4.48 13.64
CA GLY A 79 10.10 3.99 13.37
C GLY A 79 9.29 4.83 12.36
N ILE A 80 9.95 5.72 11.60
CA ILE A 80 9.30 6.55 10.58
C ILE A 80 9.09 5.73 9.30
N THR A 81 7.87 5.77 8.78
CA THR A 81 7.47 5.08 7.55
C THR A 81 7.44 6.04 6.38
N VAL A 82 8.24 5.75 5.36
CA VAL A 82 8.36 6.61 4.16
C VAL A 82 7.22 6.32 3.17
N VAL A 83 6.49 7.37 2.83
CA VAL A 83 5.44 7.38 1.80
C VAL A 83 5.90 8.29 0.66
N ALA A 84 6.30 7.68 -0.45
CA ALA A 84 6.77 8.40 -1.62
C ALA A 84 5.68 8.43 -2.71
N VAL A 85 5.29 9.64 -3.13
CA VAL A 85 4.26 9.92 -4.14
C VAL A 85 4.86 10.67 -5.32
N MET A 86 4.33 10.49 -6.53
CA MET A 86 4.77 11.26 -7.70
C MET A 86 3.74 12.29 -8.13
N ALA A 87 4.21 13.51 -8.42
CA ALA A 87 3.42 14.52 -9.09
C ALA A 87 3.15 14.14 -10.55
N LYS A 88 2.17 14.80 -11.18
CA LYS A 88 1.86 14.56 -12.59
C LYS A 88 3.08 14.84 -13.49
N PRO A 89 3.29 14.05 -14.56
CA PRO A 89 4.29 14.37 -15.56
C PRO A 89 4.07 15.78 -16.13
N ALA A 90 5.13 16.57 -16.17
CA ALA A 90 5.09 17.95 -16.65
C ALA A 90 6.41 18.30 -17.34
N PRO A 91 6.41 19.24 -18.30
CA PRO A 91 7.64 19.73 -18.90
C PRO A 91 8.50 20.46 -17.86
N CYS A 92 9.82 20.38 -17.99
CA CYS A 92 10.74 21.22 -17.23
C CYS A 92 10.82 22.62 -17.84
N PRO A 93 11.00 23.68 -17.02
CA PRO A 93 11.30 25.02 -17.53
C PRO A 93 12.70 25.13 -18.15
N GLY A 94 13.60 24.21 -17.79
CA GLY A 94 14.93 24.09 -18.37
C GLY A 94 15.07 22.88 -19.28
N GLU A 95 16.13 22.89 -20.09
CA GLU A 95 16.50 21.76 -20.94
C GLU A 95 17.79 21.13 -20.42
N CYS A 96 17.74 19.83 -20.11
CA CYS A 96 18.88 19.07 -19.63
C CYS A 96 19.16 17.91 -20.58
N ILE A 97 20.36 17.91 -21.18
CA ILE A 97 20.80 16.90 -22.16
C ILE A 97 20.95 15.49 -21.56
N TYR A 98 21.09 15.39 -20.23
CA TYR A 98 21.22 14.12 -19.52
C TYR A 98 19.90 13.63 -18.91
N CYS A 99 18.80 14.40 -19.04
CA CYS A 99 17.54 14.05 -18.39
C CYS A 99 16.88 12.85 -19.08
N PRO A 100 16.68 11.72 -18.39
CA PRO A 100 15.85 10.64 -18.92
C PRO A 100 14.40 11.12 -18.98
N ARG A 101 13.81 11.03 -20.18
CA ARG A 101 12.40 11.35 -20.44
C ARG A 101 11.60 10.04 -20.50
N GLY A 102 11.27 9.49 -19.33
CA GLY A 102 10.52 8.23 -19.22
C GLY A 102 9.09 8.32 -19.76
N GLU A 103 8.52 7.16 -20.09
CA GLU A 103 7.15 7.06 -20.61
C GLU A 103 6.12 7.35 -19.52
N ASN A 104 5.34 8.42 -19.69
CA ASN A 104 4.31 8.84 -18.75
C ASN A 104 4.82 8.88 -17.31
N ALA A 105 6.02 9.43 -17.09
CA ALA A 105 6.66 9.57 -15.79
C ALA A 105 7.16 11.02 -15.59
N PRO A 106 7.33 11.50 -14.34
CA PRO A 106 7.99 12.77 -14.10
C PRO A 106 9.39 12.81 -14.69
N GLN A 107 9.86 14.02 -15.03
CA GLN A 107 11.22 14.24 -15.52
C GLN A 107 12.24 13.64 -14.55
N SER A 108 13.32 13.10 -15.11
CA SER A 108 14.40 12.38 -14.41
C SER A 108 14.08 10.94 -13.98
N TYR A 109 12.91 10.40 -14.29
CA TYR A 109 12.53 9.01 -14.01
C TYR A 109 12.31 8.20 -15.29
N THR A 110 12.49 6.88 -15.20
CA THR A 110 12.28 5.97 -16.35
C THR A 110 10.83 5.52 -16.51
N GLY A 111 10.06 5.54 -15.41
CA GLY A 111 8.66 5.08 -15.38
C GLY A 111 8.49 3.64 -14.93
N PHE A 112 9.59 2.89 -14.76
CA PHE A 112 9.58 1.49 -14.33
C PHE A 112 9.89 1.32 -12.84
N GLU A 113 10.19 2.42 -12.14
CA GLU A 113 10.41 2.40 -10.70
C GLU A 113 9.11 2.04 -9.96
N PRO A 114 9.16 1.33 -8.81
CA PRO A 114 7.95 0.92 -8.09
C PRO A 114 7.02 2.08 -7.72
N ALA A 115 7.58 3.26 -7.47
CA ALA A 115 6.77 4.45 -7.19
C ALA A 115 6.12 5.03 -8.45
N ALA A 116 6.81 5.06 -9.58
CA ALA A 116 6.26 5.49 -10.87
C ALA A 116 5.13 4.55 -11.32
N LEU A 117 5.33 3.24 -11.19
CA LEU A 117 4.29 2.25 -11.49
C LEU A 117 3.04 2.45 -10.63
N ARG A 118 3.21 2.72 -9.32
CA ARG A 118 2.08 3.03 -8.43
C ARG A 118 1.40 4.35 -8.79
N ALA A 119 2.17 5.37 -9.12
CA ALA A 119 1.63 6.67 -9.49
C ALA A 119 0.79 6.57 -10.77
N ARG A 120 1.31 5.91 -11.81
CA ARG A 120 0.59 5.64 -13.06
C ARG A 120 -0.65 4.78 -12.85
N ALA A 121 -0.59 3.76 -11.99
CA ALA A 121 -1.76 2.94 -11.66
C ALA A 121 -2.88 3.70 -10.91
N ASN A 122 -2.57 4.88 -10.35
CA ASN A 122 -3.52 5.76 -9.68
C ASN A 122 -3.72 7.08 -10.46
N ASP A 123 -3.35 7.13 -11.74
CA ASP A 123 -3.44 8.32 -12.60
C ASP A 123 -2.85 9.59 -11.95
N TYR A 124 -1.75 9.43 -11.22
CA TYR A 124 -1.07 10.50 -10.47
C TYR A 124 -1.92 11.20 -9.39
N SER A 125 -3.04 10.60 -8.96
CA SER A 125 -3.86 11.11 -7.87
C SER A 125 -3.08 11.10 -6.53
N PRO A 126 -2.82 12.25 -5.89
CA PRO A 126 -2.09 12.33 -4.62
C PRO A 126 -2.78 11.53 -3.51
N TYR A 127 -4.11 11.69 -3.37
CA TYR A 127 -4.90 11.02 -2.35
C TYR A 127 -4.84 9.49 -2.49
N LEU A 128 -5.07 8.97 -3.70
CA LEU A 128 -5.06 7.51 -3.95
C LEU A 128 -3.67 6.91 -3.79
N GLN A 129 -2.61 7.61 -4.20
CA GLN A 129 -1.22 7.17 -4.00
C GLN A 129 -0.88 7.02 -2.51
N VAL A 130 -1.22 8.02 -1.69
CA VAL A 130 -1.00 7.97 -0.23
C VAL A 130 -1.80 6.84 0.39
N LYS A 131 -3.11 6.79 0.15
CA LYS A 131 -4.01 5.77 0.72
C LYS A 131 -3.59 4.35 0.35
N GLY A 132 -3.29 4.12 -0.92
CA GLY A 132 -2.81 2.83 -1.41
C GLY A 132 -1.49 2.41 -0.75
N ARG A 133 -0.57 3.37 -0.57
CA ARG A 133 0.72 3.09 0.08
C ARG A 133 0.57 2.79 1.57
N LEU A 134 -0.25 3.56 2.30
CA LEU A 134 -0.54 3.33 3.72
C LEU A 134 -1.22 1.96 3.94
N ASN A 135 -2.21 1.62 3.11
CA ASN A 135 -2.85 0.30 3.15
C ASN A 135 -1.84 -0.83 2.92
N GLN A 136 -1.00 -0.72 1.91
CA GLN A 136 0.05 -1.72 1.63
C GLN A 136 0.99 -1.91 2.82
N LEU A 137 1.39 -0.82 3.48
CA LEU A 137 2.26 -0.83 4.65
C LEU A 137 1.56 -1.49 5.86
N LYS A 138 0.28 -1.15 6.11
CA LYS A 138 -0.54 -1.77 7.16
C LYS A 138 -0.71 -3.28 6.93
N CYS A 139 -1.04 -3.70 5.71
CA CYS A 139 -1.19 -5.13 5.34
C CYS A 139 0.13 -5.92 5.43
N THR A 140 1.28 -5.25 5.35
CA THR A 140 2.59 -5.89 5.49
C THR A 140 3.13 -5.82 6.93
N GLY A 141 2.35 -5.29 7.88
CA GLY A 141 2.73 -5.22 9.29
C GLY A 141 3.72 -4.09 9.61
N HIS A 142 3.70 -3.01 8.84
CA HIS A 142 4.46 -1.79 9.12
C HIS A 142 3.60 -0.83 9.95
N SER A 143 4.20 -0.20 10.96
CA SER A 143 3.55 0.92 11.66
C SER A 143 3.43 2.10 10.70
N ILE A 144 2.34 2.84 10.82
CA ILE A 144 2.05 4.05 10.04
C ILE A 144 1.82 5.26 10.96
N ASP A 145 2.27 5.16 12.22
CA ASP A 145 2.01 6.18 13.24
C ASP A 145 2.81 7.46 12.97
N LYS A 146 3.98 7.31 12.34
CA LYS A 146 4.86 8.40 11.94
C LYS A 146 5.21 8.21 10.48
N VAL A 147 4.81 9.16 9.64
CA VAL A 147 4.99 9.07 8.19
C VAL A 147 5.78 10.26 7.69
N GLU A 148 6.79 9.97 6.89
CA GLU A 148 7.51 10.98 6.10
C GLU A 148 6.98 10.94 4.67
N LEU A 149 6.33 12.03 4.26
CA LEU A 149 5.84 12.21 2.90
C LEU A 149 6.97 12.74 2.01
N ILE A 150 7.29 12.01 0.94
CA ILE A 150 8.26 12.43 -0.07
C ILE A 150 7.53 12.65 -1.39
N ILE A 151 7.50 13.90 -1.84
CA ILE A 151 6.99 14.25 -3.17
C ILE A 151 8.13 14.09 -4.17
N MET A 152 7.96 13.14 -5.08
CA MET A 152 8.90 12.84 -6.14
C MET A 152 8.45 13.49 -7.44
N GLY A 153 9.44 13.96 -8.19
CA GLY A 153 9.26 14.56 -9.51
C GLY A 153 10.19 15.75 -9.65
N GLY A 154 11.00 15.78 -10.72
CA GLY A 154 11.96 16.87 -10.92
C GLY A 154 11.32 18.23 -11.18
N THR A 155 10.04 18.26 -11.54
CA THR A 155 9.31 19.46 -12.00
C THR A 155 8.28 19.98 -11.01
N PHE A 156 8.07 19.34 -9.86
CA PHE A 156 7.00 19.74 -8.94
C PHE A 156 7.08 21.21 -8.52
N PRO A 157 8.25 21.78 -8.15
CA PRO A 157 8.34 23.20 -7.78
C PRO A 157 8.10 24.18 -8.93
N SER A 158 8.16 23.71 -10.18
CA SER A 158 7.91 24.54 -11.38
C SER A 158 6.46 24.52 -11.86
N LEU A 159 5.61 23.70 -11.22
CA LEU A 159 4.17 23.68 -11.50
C LEU A 159 3.48 24.90 -10.90
N GLU A 160 2.26 25.17 -11.35
CA GLU A 160 1.45 26.25 -10.78
C GLU A 160 1.25 26.06 -9.27
N GLU A 161 1.30 27.16 -8.51
CA GLU A 161 1.18 27.16 -7.06
C GLU A 161 -0.15 26.53 -6.59
N SER A 162 -1.24 26.74 -7.35
CA SER A 162 -2.54 26.11 -7.13
C SER A 162 -2.44 24.58 -7.15
N TYR A 163 -1.74 24.00 -8.13
CA TYR A 163 -1.50 22.57 -8.23
C TYR A 163 -0.61 22.08 -7.08
N GLN A 164 0.45 22.80 -6.74
CA GLN A 164 1.34 22.42 -5.65
C GLN A 164 0.58 22.34 -4.32
N ASN A 165 -0.20 23.39 -4.00
CA ASN A 165 -1.01 23.44 -2.79
C ASN A 165 -2.09 22.35 -2.79
N GLY A 166 -2.84 22.19 -3.89
CA GLY A 166 -3.85 21.14 -4.01
C GLY A 166 -3.28 19.73 -3.88
N PHE A 167 -2.10 19.49 -4.44
CA PHE A 167 -1.40 18.22 -4.34
C PHE A 167 -0.98 17.90 -2.91
N VAL A 168 -0.35 18.86 -2.21
CA VAL A 168 0.06 18.69 -0.82
C VAL A 168 -1.15 18.49 0.09
N THR A 169 -2.19 19.32 -0.05
CA THR A 169 -3.45 19.19 0.71
C THR A 169 -4.06 17.80 0.52
N SER A 170 -4.18 17.34 -0.73
CA SER A 170 -4.74 16.00 -1.01
C SER A 170 -3.90 14.86 -0.43
N CYS A 171 -2.56 15.01 -0.37
CA CYS A 171 -1.71 14.03 0.31
C CYS A 171 -1.96 14.02 1.81
N LEU A 172 -2.02 15.19 2.45
CA LEU A 172 -2.30 15.32 3.88
C LEU A 172 -3.71 14.79 4.23
N ASP A 173 -4.70 15.04 3.38
CA ASP A 173 -6.04 14.49 3.52
C ASP A 173 -6.05 12.96 3.43
N GLY A 174 -5.26 12.39 2.52
CA GLY A 174 -5.07 10.95 2.38
C GLY A 174 -4.43 10.31 3.62
N MET A 175 -3.59 11.05 4.35
CA MET A 175 -2.99 10.61 5.61
C MET A 175 -3.97 10.76 6.78
N SER A 176 -4.67 11.89 6.86
CA SER A 176 -5.54 12.25 7.99
C SER A 176 -6.83 11.42 8.02
N ASN A 177 -7.36 11.06 6.84
CA ASN A 177 -8.58 10.26 6.71
C ASN A 177 -8.31 8.74 6.62
N PHE A 178 -7.20 8.28 7.21
CA PHE A 178 -6.81 6.86 7.22
C PHE A 178 -6.95 6.23 8.62
N PRO A 179 -7.57 5.04 8.77
CA PRO A 179 -8.26 4.26 7.75
C PRO A 179 -9.58 4.92 7.34
N TYR A 180 -9.97 4.76 6.08
CA TYR A 180 -11.23 5.33 5.59
C TYR A 180 -12.41 4.54 6.17
N GLU A 181 -13.09 5.10 7.16
CA GLU A 181 -14.44 4.72 7.54
C GLU A 181 -15.41 5.37 6.55
N GLN A 182 -16.31 4.58 5.96
CA GLN A 182 -17.18 5.01 4.86
C GLN A 182 -18.15 6.15 5.22
N GLU A 183 -18.26 6.55 6.49
CA GLU A 183 -19.35 7.40 7.01
C GLU A 183 -19.23 8.90 6.73
N LYS A 184 -18.17 9.42 6.11
CA LYS A 184 -17.99 10.89 5.95
C LYS A 184 -17.79 11.38 4.52
N LEU A 185 -18.34 10.69 3.52
CA LEU A 185 -18.29 11.14 2.13
C LEU A 185 -19.52 11.96 1.67
N SER A 186 -20.56 12.07 2.49
CA SER A 186 -21.82 12.66 2.04
C SER A 186 -21.84 14.19 1.95
N GLU A 187 -20.79 14.91 2.35
CA GLU A 187 -20.86 16.38 2.36
C GLU A 187 -19.81 17.12 1.51
N ASN A 188 -18.63 16.56 1.22
CA ASN A 188 -17.54 17.39 0.64
C ASN A 188 -16.87 16.88 -0.65
N VAL A 189 -17.31 15.77 -1.25
CA VAL A 189 -16.63 15.19 -2.44
C VAL A 189 -17.00 15.84 -3.77
N GLY A 190 -18.04 16.67 -3.81
CA GLY A 190 -18.42 17.39 -5.03
C GLY A 190 -17.32 18.32 -5.57
N GLU A 191 -16.39 18.81 -4.75
CA GLU A 191 -15.49 19.89 -5.17
C GLU A 191 -14.06 19.47 -5.55
N ALA A 192 -13.58 18.29 -5.12
CA ALA A 192 -12.17 17.93 -5.27
C ALA A 192 -11.83 17.21 -6.60
N GLN A 193 -12.81 16.57 -7.24
CA GLN A 193 -12.61 15.84 -8.50
C GLN A 193 -12.74 16.72 -9.76
N GLU A 194 -13.36 17.90 -9.67
CA GLU A 194 -13.59 18.78 -10.82
C GLU A 194 -12.57 19.93 -10.96
N ARG A 195 -11.60 20.06 -10.05
CA ARG A 195 -10.61 21.16 -10.06
C ARG A 195 -9.21 20.76 -10.57
N ASN A 196 -9.04 19.56 -11.14
CA ASN A 196 -7.78 19.11 -11.75
C ASN A 196 -7.86 18.99 -13.27
#